data_AF-A0A4P8J1M9-F1
#
_entry.id   AF-A0A4P8J1M9-F1
#
_cell.length_a   1.000
_cell.length_b   1.000
_cell.length_c   1.000
_cell.angle_alpha   90.00
_cell.angle_beta   90.00
_cell.angle_gamma   90.00
#
_symmetry.space_group_name_H-M   'P 1'
#
loop_
_entity.id
_entity.type
_entity.pdbx_description
1 polymer ?
#
loop_
_entity_poly.entity_id
_entity_poly.type
_entity_poly.pdbx_seq_one_letter_code
_entity_poly.pdbx_strand_id
1 'polypeptide(L)'
;MKDDPCVNRRFFRCTGVVLIESSQPDRAEQILKSVERLTESNGQAALRFGARMLVLCQFVDAVLPQLSIAQRTAVTTQFRRGVETVLSFTDDVALPAAYYATLLEQTNVLLTALETEGAA
;
A
#
# COMPACT_ATOMS: atom_id res chain seq x y z
N MET A 1 9.36 55.90 32.97
CA MET A 1 8.94 55.77 31.56
C MET A 1 10.10 56.15 30.65
N LYS A 2 10.95 55.17 30.31
CA LYS A 2 11.36 54.84 28.93
C LYS A 2 12.50 53.81 28.97
N ASP A 3 12.17 52.64 28.45
CA ASP A 3 13.05 51.59 27.99
C ASP A 3 13.93 52.06 26.81
N ASP A 4 15.18 51.56 26.74
CA ASP A 4 15.71 50.72 25.65
C ASP A 4 17.24 50.77 25.56
N PRO A 5 17.95 49.63 25.70
CA PRO A 5 19.36 49.50 25.31
C PRO A 5 19.47 49.15 23.82
N CYS A 6 20.13 50.03 23.05
CA CYS A 6 20.45 49.80 21.65
C CYS A 6 21.26 48.51 21.45
N VAL A 7 20.66 47.62 20.65
CA VAL A 7 21.23 46.40 20.08
C VAL A 7 22.56 46.66 19.38
N ASN A 8 23.60 46.02 19.90
CA ASN A 8 24.95 45.95 19.35
C ASN A 8 24.97 45.18 18.01
N ARG A 9 24.71 45.86 16.90
CA ARG A 9 25.01 45.34 15.55
C ARG A 9 26.44 45.69 15.19
N ARG A 10 27.35 44.72 15.32
CA ARG A 10 28.65 44.80 14.62
C ARG A 10 28.40 44.68 13.13
N PHE A 11 28.58 45.79 12.44
CA PHE A 11 28.68 45.87 11.00
C PHE A 11 30.04 45.29 10.59
N PHE A 12 30.05 44.11 9.99
CA PHE A 12 31.19 43.65 9.20
C PHE A 12 30.77 43.64 7.73
N ARG A 13 31.32 44.60 6.97
CA ARG A 13 31.29 44.61 5.51
C ARG A 13 32.69 44.24 5.04
N CYS A 14 32.86 43.01 4.59
CA CYS A 14 33.97 42.62 3.72
C CYS A 14 33.38 41.91 2.50
N THR A 15 33.46 42.59 1.36
CA THR A 15 33.72 42.04 0.02
C THR A 15 32.99 40.76 -0.39
N GLY A 16 31.89 40.92 -1.12
CA GLY A 16 31.65 40.19 -2.38
C GLY A 16 31.69 38.65 -2.36
N VAL A 17 30.94 38.01 -1.46
CA VAL A 17 30.33 36.70 -1.72
C VAL A 17 28.95 36.74 -1.08
N VAL A 18 27.89 36.72 -1.90
CA VAL A 18 26.55 36.42 -1.38
C VAL A 18 26.57 34.94 -1.02
N LEU A 19 26.92 34.62 0.24
CA LEU A 19 26.60 33.31 0.78
C LEU A 19 25.07 33.27 0.87
N ILE A 20 24.45 32.61 -0.11
CA ILE A 20 23.08 32.13 0.03
C ILE A 20 23.15 31.04 1.10
N GLU A 21 23.08 31.44 2.36
CA GLU A 21 22.85 30.51 3.46
C GLU A 21 21.41 30.71 3.94
N SER A 22 20.46 30.41 3.06
CA SER A 22 19.11 30.03 3.47
C SER A 22 19.17 28.59 3.99
N SER A 23 19.77 28.43 5.16
CA SER A 23 19.88 27.17 5.88
C SER A 23 18.49 26.74 6.35
N GLN A 24 17.88 25.77 5.68
CA GLN A 24 16.78 24.97 6.24
C GLN A 24 17.17 23.47 6.35
N PRO A 25 18.27 23.12 7.04
CA PRO A 25 18.65 21.72 7.28
C PRO A 25 17.58 20.99 8.10
N ASP A 26 16.94 21.67 9.06
CA ASP A 26 15.92 21.09 9.92
C ASP A 26 14.68 20.59 9.17
N ARG A 27 14.24 21.30 8.13
CA ARG A 27 13.07 20.87 7.33
C ARG A 27 13.41 19.68 6.46
N ALA A 28 14.59 19.66 5.85
CA ALA A 28 15.04 18.53 5.06
C ALA A 28 15.15 17.26 5.92
N GLU A 29 15.72 17.38 7.12
CA GLU A 29 15.82 16.27 8.07
C GLU A 29 14.44 15.78 8.55
N GLN A 30 13.50 16.69 8.82
CA GLN A 30 12.12 16.34 9.18
C GLN A 30 11.38 15.62 8.05
N ILE A 31 11.60 16.03 6.79
CA ILE A 31 11.05 15.36 5.61
C ILE A 31 11.64 13.95 5.50
N LEU A 32 12.96 13.81 5.60
CA LEU A 32 13.63 12.50 5.51
C LEU A 32 13.12 11.54 6.59
N LYS A 33 13.02 11.99 7.85
CA LYS A 33 12.44 11.21 8.96
C LYS A 33 10.98 10.83 8.74
N SER A 34 10.23 11.65 8.00
CA SER A 34 8.82 11.37 7.70
C SER A 34 8.68 10.38 6.54
N VAL A 35 9.55 10.48 5.53
CA VAL A 35 9.64 9.51 4.43
C VAL A 35 10.09 8.16 4.95
N GLU A 36 11.12 8.12 5.81
CA GLU A 36 11.60 6.88 6.44
C GLU A 36 10.47 6.14 7.17
N ARG A 37 9.73 6.86 8.04
CA ARG A 37 8.58 6.29 8.77
C ARG A 37 7.45 5.83 7.84
N LEU A 38 7.16 6.58 6.78
CA LEU A 38 6.14 6.19 5.80
C LEU A 38 6.57 4.92 5.05
N THR A 39 7.82 4.85 4.61
CA THR A 39 8.37 3.68 3.93
C THR A 39 8.39 2.46 4.85
N GLU A 40 8.79 2.61 6.11
CA GLU A 40 8.77 1.53 7.09
C GLU A 40 7.34 1.04 7.34
N SER A 41 6.40 1.96 7.60
CA SER A 41 5.00 1.62 7.83
C SER A 41 4.36 0.91 6.63
N ASN A 42 4.59 1.41 5.42
CA ASN A 42 4.08 0.80 4.21
C ASN A 42 4.74 -0.57 3.94
N GLY A 43 6.04 -0.69 4.20
CA GLY A 43 6.77 -1.95 4.11
C GLY A 43 6.20 -3.00 5.06
N GLN A 44 5.94 -2.63 6.32
CA GLN A 44 5.30 -3.52 7.29
C GLN A 44 3.87 -3.91 6.89
N ALA A 45 3.09 -2.98 6.33
CA ALA A 45 1.76 -3.28 5.81
C ALA A 45 1.82 -4.28 4.64
N ALA A 46 2.74 -4.08 3.69
CA ALA A 46 2.96 -4.97 2.57
C ALA A 46 3.40 -6.38 3.01
N LEU A 47 4.32 -6.47 3.98
CA LEU A 47 4.76 -7.75 4.55
C LEU A 47 3.60 -8.50 5.23
N ARG A 48 2.79 -7.82 6.04
CA ARG A 48 1.62 -8.44 6.68
C ARG A 48 0.58 -8.89 5.66
N PHE A 49 0.36 -8.10 4.61
CA PHE A 49 -0.54 -8.48 3.52
C PHE A 49 -0.03 -9.72 2.78
N GLY A 50 1.25 -9.75 2.42
CA GLY A 50 1.90 -10.90 1.80
C GLY A 50 1.81 -12.16 2.67
N ALA A 51 2.07 -12.04 3.97
CA ALA A 51 1.94 -13.16 4.91
C ALA A 51 0.51 -13.71 4.97
N ARG A 52 -0.51 -12.84 5.01
CA ARG A 52 -1.91 -13.26 4.97
C ARG A 52 -2.27 -13.94 3.66
N MET A 53 -1.79 -13.42 2.53
CA MET A 53 -2.03 -14.01 1.22
C MET A 53 -1.44 -15.42 1.13
N LEU A 54 -0.20 -15.61 1.59
CA LEU A 54 0.44 -16.93 1.61
C LEU A 54 -0.34 -17.96 2.44
N VAL A 55 -0.85 -17.55 3.62
CA VAL A 55 -1.70 -18.43 4.44
C VAL A 55 -3.00 -18.79 3.71
N LEU A 56 -3.63 -17.83 3.03
CA LEU A 56 -4.85 -18.09 2.25
C LEU A 56 -4.58 -19.04 1.07
N CYS A 57 -3.49 -18.85 0.33
CA CYS A 57 -3.09 -19.77 -0.74
C CYS A 57 -2.89 -21.19 -0.20
N GLN A 58 -2.14 -21.35 0.89
CA GLN A 58 -1.93 -22.66 1.50
C GLN A 58 -3.22 -23.30 2.02
N PHE A 59 -4.14 -22.48 2.53
CA PHE A 59 -5.46 -22.97 2.94
C PHE A 59 -6.26 -23.47 1.73
N VAL A 60 -6.27 -22.72 0.63
CA VAL A 60 -6.93 -23.12 -0.62
C VAL A 60 -6.31 -24.43 -1.14
N ASP A 61 -4.99 -24.53 -1.23
CA ASP A 61 -4.28 -25.73 -1.69
C ASP A 61 -4.56 -26.96 -0.81
N ALA A 62 -4.80 -26.77 0.49
CA ALA A 62 -5.15 -27.85 1.40
C ALA A 62 -6.63 -28.28 1.31
N VAL A 63 -7.53 -27.33 1.02
CA VAL A 63 -8.98 -27.56 1.04
C VAL A 63 -9.50 -28.02 -0.31
N LEU A 64 -9.04 -27.41 -1.42
CA LEU A 64 -9.56 -27.71 -2.76
C LEU A 64 -9.53 -29.21 -3.09
N PRO A 65 -8.45 -29.97 -2.79
CA PRO A 65 -8.40 -31.40 -3.10
C PRO A 65 -9.44 -32.25 -2.35
N GLN A 66 -9.96 -31.75 -1.24
CA GLN A 66 -10.92 -32.46 -0.39
C GLN A 66 -12.37 -32.22 -0.81
N LEU A 67 -12.62 -31.30 -1.74
CA LEU A 67 -13.96 -30.95 -2.19
C LEU A 67 -14.42 -31.88 -3.32
N SER A 68 -15.65 -32.37 -3.22
CA SER A 68 -16.32 -33.03 -4.34
C SER A 68 -16.59 -32.06 -5.50
N ILE A 69 -16.80 -32.59 -6.71
CA ILE A 69 -17.13 -31.80 -7.91
C ILE A 69 -18.37 -30.91 -7.68
N ALA A 70 -19.39 -31.43 -7.01
CA ALA A 70 -20.60 -30.66 -6.68
C ALA A 70 -20.30 -29.48 -5.73
N GLN A 71 -19.46 -29.71 -4.71
CA GLN A 71 -19.03 -28.66 -3.80
C GLN A 71 -18.15 -27.62 -4.49
N ARG A 72 -17.22 -28.04 -5.37
CA ARG A 72 -16.40 -27.11 -6.15
C ARG A 72 -17.25 -26.23 -7.05
N THR A 73 -18.24 -26.79 -7.74
CA THR A 73 -19.20 -26.02 -8.56
C THR A 73 -19.97 -24.99 -7.73
N ALA A 74 -20.43 -25.38 -6.54
CA ALA A 74 -21.12 -24.47 -5.62
C ALA A 74 -20.20 -23.33 -5.13
N VAL A 75 -18.97 -23.67 -4.74
CA VAL A 75 -17.94 -22.70 -4.33
C VAL A 75 -17.59 -21.75 -5.47
N THR A 76 -17.38 -22.24 -6.70
CA THR A 76 -17.14 -21.39 -7.89
C THR A 76 -18.25 -20.37 -8.08
N THR A 77 -19.51 -20.80 -7.96
CA THR A 77 -20.67 -19.91 -8.10
C THR A 77 -20.70 -18.87 -6.99
N GLN A 78 -20.45 -19.27 -5.75
CA GLN A 78 -20.43 -18.36 -4.60
C GLN A 78 -19.26 -17.37 -4.68
N PHE A 79 -18.09 -17.84 -5.11
CA PHE A 79 -16.88 -17.03 -5.24
C PHE A 79 -17.05 -15.94 -6.30
N ARG A 80 -17.57 -16.28 -7.49
CA ARG A 80 -17.88 -15.29 -8.54
C ARG A 80 -18.81 -14.19 -8.04
N ARG A 81 -19.91 -14.55 -7.38
CA ARG A 81 -20.84 -13.56 -6.78
C ARG A 81 -20.18 -12.69 -5.71
N GLY A 82 -19.30 -13.28 -4.90
CA GLY A 82 -18.54 -12.54 -3.90
C GLY A 82 -17.63 -11.48 -4.54
N VAL A 83 -16.92 -11.84 -5.60
CA VAL A 83 -16.08 -10.91 -6.37
C VAL A 83 -16.91 -9.82 -7.02
N GLU A 84 -18.02 -10.17 -7.66
CA GLU A 84 -18.97 -9.19 -8.23
C GLU A 84 -19.49 -8.21 -7.17
N THR A 85 -19.79 -8.71 -5.97
CA THR A 85 -20.22 -7.87 -4.84
C THR A 85 -19.11 -6.91 -4.42
N VAL A 86 -17.86 -7.38 -4.32
CA VAL A 86 -16.71 -6.52 -4.02
C VAL A 86 -16.53 -5.44 -5.08
N LEU A 87 -16.64 -5.82 -6.36
CA LEU A 87 -16.53 -4.87 -7.47
C LEU A 87 -17.66 -3.83 -7.45
N SER A 88 -18.88 -4.23 -7.07
CA SER A 88 -20.01 -3.29 -6.98
C SER A 88 -19.81 -2.17 -5.95
N PHE A 89 -19.06 -2.42 -4.86
CA PHE A 89 -18.71 -1.36 -3.90
C PHE A 89 -17.68 -0.38 -4.44
N THR A 90 -16.99 -0.75 -5.52
CA THR A 90 -15.90 0.02 -6.10
C THR A 90 -16.33 0.79 -7.34
N ASP A 91 -17.57 0.63 -7.80
CA ASP A 91 -18.12 1.38 -8.94
C ASP A 91 -18.18 2.90 -8.66
N ASP A 92 -18.38 3.30 -7.40
CA ASP A 92 -18.43 4.70 -6.98
C ASP A 92 -17.04 5.31 -6.66
N VAL A 93 -15.98 4.49 -6.65
CA VAL A 93 -14.60 4.91 -6.30
C VAL A 93 -13.63 4.48 -7.40
N ALA A 94 -13.02 5.44 -8.08
CA ALA A 94 -11.99 5.16 -9.08
C ALA A 94 -10.74 4.54 -8.42
N LEU A 95 -10.70 3.20 -8.33
CA LEU A 95 -9.52 2.48 -7.87
C LEU A 95 -8.42 2.53 -8.94
N PRO A 96 -7.14 2.49 -8.53
CA PRO A 96 -6.03 2.41 -9.47
C PRO A 96 -6.19 1.22 -10.43
N ALA A 97 -5.91 1.42 -11.72
CA ALA A 97 -6.02 0.36 -12.73
C ALA A 97 -5.21 -0.90 -12.36
N ALA A 98 -4.05 -0.72 -11.71
CA ALA A 98 -3.24 -1.82 -11.22
C ALA A 98 -3.96 -2.67 -10.17
N TYR A 99 -4.77 -2.04 -9.29
CA TYR A 99 -5.55 -2.78 -8.29
C TYR A 99 -6.63 -3.65 -8.97
N TYR A 100 -7.38 -3.09 -9.92
CA TYR A 100 -8.38 -3.83 -10.68
C TYR A 100 -7.76 -4.99 -11.45
N ALA A 101 -6.63 -4.76 -12.12
CA ALA A 101 -5.92 -5.79 -12.85
C ALA A 101 -5.50 -6.94 -11.93
N THR A 102 -4.89 -6.64 -10.78
CA THR A 102 -4.49 -7.66 -9.79
C THR A 102 -5.69 -8.40 -9.21
N LEU A 103 -6.80 -7.73 -8.91
CA LEU A 103 -8.01 -8.37 -8.39
C LEU A 103 -8.57 -9.38 -9.38
N LEU A 104 -8.68 -9.01 -10.65
CA LEU A 104 -9.17 -9.88 -11.71
C LEU A 104 -8.20 -11.04 -11.97
N GLU A 105 -6.90 -10.78 -11.99
CA GLU A 105 -5.86 -11.80 -12.14
C GLU A 105 -5.97 -12.86 -11.03
N GLN A 106 -5.99 -12.45 -9.76
CA GLN A 106 -6.09 -13.37 -8.63
C GLN A 106 -7.42 -14.12 -8.60
N THR A 107 -8.52 -13.48 -9.01
CA THR A 107 -9.82 -14.14 -9.16
C THR A 107 -9.73 -15.28 -10.18
N ASN A 108 -9.12 -15.03 -11.33
CA ASN A 108 -8.98 -16.02 -12.38
C ASN A 108 -8.09 -17.19 -11.94
N VAL A 109 -6.98 -16.93 -11.22
CA VAL A 109 -6.12 -17.99 -10.66
C VAL A 109 -6.93 -18.97 -9.80
N LEU A 110 -7.75 -18.45 -8.88
CA LEU A 110 -8.56 -19.28 -7.99
C LEU A 110 -9.69 -20.01 -8.72
N LEU A 111 -10.32 -19.37 -9.71
CA LEU A 111 -11.32 -20.03 -10.56
C LEU A 111 -10.71 -21.17 -11.36
N THR A 112 -9.53 -20.98 -11.94
CA THR A 112 -8.81 -22.04 -12.63
C THR A 112 -8.48 -23.19 -11.69
N ALA A 113 -8.02 -22.93 -10.46
CA ALA A 113 -7.75 -23.99 -9.47
C ALA A 113 -9.00 -24.80 -9.11
N LEU A 114 -10.15 -24.15 -8.97
CA LEU A 114 -11.44 -24.82 -8.74
C LEU A 114 -11.88 -25.69 -9.93
N GLU A 115 -11.56 -25.29 -11.16
CA GLU A 115 -11.92 -25.98 -12.40
C GLU A 115 -10.97 -27.15 -12.71
N THR A 116 -9.65 -26.97 -12.54
CA THR A 116 -8.64 -27.99 -12.89
C THR A 116 -8.67 -29.20 -11.97
N GLU A 117 -8.85 -28.99 -10.66
CA GLU A 117 -8.90 -30.14 -9.75
C GLU A 117 -10.24 -30.89 -9.83
N GLY A 118 -11.31 -30.23 -10.28
CA GLY A 118 -12.63 -30.84 -10.49
C GLY A 118 -12.75 -31.71 -11.75
N ALA A 119 -11.75 -31.64 -12.64
CA ALA A 119 -11.70 -32.38 -13.90
C ALA A 119 -10.90 -33.70 -13.81
N ALA A 120 -10.30 -34.00 -12.65
CA ALA A 120 -9.64 -35.27 -12.34
C ALA A 120 -10.56 -36.21 -11.54
#